data_AF-A0A1V6QMI7-F1
#
_entry.id   AF-A0A1V6QMI7-F1
#
_cell.length_a   1.000
_cell.length_b   1.000
_cell.length_c   1.000
_cell.angle_alpha   90.00
_cell.angle_beta   90.00
_cell.angle_gamma   90.00
#
_symmetry.space_group_name_H-M   'P 1'
#
loop_
_entity.id
_entity.type
_entity.pdbx_description
1 polymer ?
#
loop_
_entity_poly.entity_id
_entity_poly.type
_entity_poly.pdbx_seq_one_letter_code
_entity_poly.pdbx_strand_id
1 'polypeptide(L)'
;MHSIASLGPGDLTPFPNPGVRRIGFGEDPPQFTVAHLLIHGWAVQRLSECNDPPIGDFKIWAKEVDSLSPKEREELPRDSDLKSCHTLWRDQIYYMWNHVFYDVGNWMANTYGTGTFKPPNTEVFPIEFPKPHENGDGEKKPVATKVWDTETLLAPAYLAPGVSLRVETFEPGQENGEPFHPADFNHKDRYNVWYVKKGLQMRFYVEGDWDQSTDGVAAVMVYGNMLGEPFKFVDEESEESEEDENGEHEE
;
A
#
# COMPACT_ATOMS: atom_id res chain seq x y z
N MET A 1 20.55 18.90 -16.14
CA MET A 1 20.38 17.85 -17.17
C MET A 1 20.08 16.58 -16.38
N HIS A 2 18.80 16.35 -16.07
CA HIS A 2 18.38 15.23 -15.22
C HIS A 2 18.28 13.99 -16.11
N SER A 3 19.29 13.12 -16.00
CA SER A 3 19.25 11.79 -16.57
C SER A 3 18.19 11.00 -15.83
N ILE A 4 17.02 10.81 -16.45
CA ILE A 4 16.08 9.76 -16.06
C ILE A 4 16.71 8.46 -16.54
N ALA A 5 17.50 7.83 -15.67
CA ALA A 5 17.88 6.44 -15.87
C ALA A 5 16.63 5.61 -15.59
N SER A 6 16.07 5.02 -16.64
CA SER A 6 15.10 3.92 -16.52
C SER A 6 15.82 2.74 -15.87
N LEU A 7 15.80 2.70 -14.53
CA LEU A 7 16.33 1.62 -13.73
C LEU A 7 15.29 0.50 -13.65
N GLY A 8 15.38 -0.41 -14.63
CA GLY A 8 15.28 -1.86 -14.44
C GLY A 8 13.91 -2.49 -14.08
N PRO A 9 13.64 -3.72 -14.55
CA PRO A 9 12.56 -4.57 -14.06
C PRO A 9 13.04 -5.40 -12.85
N GLY A 10 12.22 -5.49 -11.80
CA GLY A 10 12.54 -6.29 -10.61
C GLY A 10 11.31 -6.55 -9.75
N ASP A 11 10.55 -7.58 -10.14
CA ASP A 11 9.42 -8.18 -9.44
C ASP A 11 8.16 -7.32 -9.18
N LEU A 12 7.40 -7.11 -10.26
CA LEU A 12 6.01 -7.55 -10.21
C LEU A 12 6.03 -9.08 -10.12
N THR A 13 6.34 -9.68 -8.97
CA THR A 13 5.95 -11.07 -8.77
C THR A 13 4.44 -11.08 -8.88
N PRO A 14 3.86 -11.71 -9.92
CA PRO A 14 2.43 -11.86 -9.98
C PRO A 14 2.06 -12.61 -8.71
N PHE A 15 1.25 -11.99 -7.85
CA PHE A 15 0.41 -12.84 -7.03
C PHE A 15 -0.50 -13.60 -8.00
N PRO A 16 -0.95 -14.81 -7.66
CA PRO A 16 -1.85 -15.57 -8.53
C PRO A 16 -3.17 -14.85 -8.88
N ASN A 17 -3.40 -13.64 -8.36
CA ASN A 17 -4.54 -12.80 -8.65
C ASN A 17 -4.15 -11.59 -9.53
N PRO A 18 -4.77 -11.44 -10.73
CA PRO A 18 -4.52 -10.30 -11.63
C PRO A 18 -4.93 -8.93 -11.04
N GLY A 19 -5.80 -8.91 -10.03
CA GLY A 19 -6.32 -7.72 -9.35
C GLY A 19 -5.36 -7.08 -8.33
N VAL A 20 -4.31 -7.78 -7.88
CA VAL A 20 -3.28 -7.24 -6.97
C VAL A 20 -1.89 -7.53 -7.50
N ARG A 21 -1.07 -6.50 -7.63
CA ARG A 21 0.34 -6.64 -8.01
C ARG A 21 1.25 -6.03 -6.98
N ARG A 22 2.25 -6.78 -6.52
CA ARG A 22 3.29 -6.26 -5.63
C ARG A 22 4.29 -5.49 -6.45
N ILE A 23 4.60 -4.26 -6.05
CA ILE A 23 5.69 -3.46 -6.59
C ILE A 23 6.78 -3.44 -5.52
N GLY A 24 7.81 -4.26 -5.74
CA GLY A 24 8.97 -4.33 -4.86
C GLY A 24 10.03 -3.31 -5.27
N PHE A 25 10.40 -2.40 -4.37
CA PHE A 25 11.54 -1.51 -4.57
C PHE A 25 12.84 -2.08 -4.03
N GLY A 26 12.88 -3.38 -3.74
CA GLY A 26 14.04 -4.04 -3.11
C GLY A 26 15.34 -3.92 -3.91
N GLU A 27 15.24 -3.65 -5.22
CA GLU A 27 16.37 -3.41 -6.12
C GLU A 27 16.61 -1.91 -6.43
N ASP A 28 15.77 -1.00 -5.91
CA ASP A 28 15.98 0.46 -5.90
C ASP A 28 16.31 0.91 -4.46
N PRO A 29 17.60 0.90 -4.07
CA PRO A 29 18.01 1.22 -2.71
C PRO A 29 17.51 2.60 -2.22
N PRO A 30 17.50 3.67 -3.04
CA PRO A 30 16.88 4.94 -2.66
C PRO A 30 15.41 4.82 -2.23
N GLN A 31 14.56 4.20 -3.05
CA GLN A 31 13.12 4.10 -2.75
C GLN A 31 12.86 3.22 -1.53
N PHE A 32 13.55 2.09 -1.42
CA PHE A 32 13.49 1.23 -0.23
C PHE A 32 13.92 1.99 1.03
N THR A 33 15.01 2.75 0.96
CA THR A 33 15.52 3.53 2.10
C THR A 33 14.49 4.57 2.55
N VAL A 34 13.90 5.31 1.60
CA VAL A 34 12.89 6.33 1.92
C VAL A 34 11.64 5.69 2.54
N ALA A 35 11.09 4.63 1.94
CA ALA A 35 9.93 3.92 2.49
C ALA A 35 10.23 3.35 3.89
N HIS A 36 11.44 2.80 4.08
CA HIS A 36 11.91 2.33 5.36
C HIS A 36 11.89 3.43 6.42
N LEU A 37 12.47 4.58 6.10
CA LEU A 37 12.50 5.74 6.99
C LEU A 37 11.08 6.20 7.30
N LEU A 38 10.20 6.38 6.30
CA LEU A 38 8.82 6.83 6.53
C LEU A 38 8.06 5.95 7.53
N ILE A 39 8.16 4.63 7.40
CA ILE A 39 7.48 3.68 8.28
C ILE A 39 8.03 3.74 9.70
N HIS A 40 9.36 3.79 9.84
CA HIS A 40 9.97 3.91 11.16
C HIS A 40 9.66 5.26 11.82
N GLY A 41 9.57 6.34 11.04
CA GLY A 41 9.24 7.67 11.55
C GLY A 41 7.86 7.75 12.15
N TRP A 42 6.93 6.92 11.68
CA TRP A 42 5.58 6.88 12.23
C TRP A 42 5.57 6.37 13.66
N ALA A 43 6.38 5.36 13.96
CA ALA A 43 6.39 4.68 15.26
C ALA A 43 7.30 5.32 16.32
N VAL A 44 8.10 6.32 15.94
CA VAL A 44 9.12 6.94 16.80
C VAL A 44 8.59 8.24 17.40
N GLN A 45 8.76 8.42 18.70
CA GLN A 45 8.39 9.64 19.41
C GLN A 45 9.33 10.77 19.04
N ARG A 46 8.76 11.93 18.71
CA ARG A 46 9.52 13.16 18.47
C ARG A 46 9.48 14.06 19.70
N LEU A 47 10.65 14.47 20.19
CA LEU A 47 10.80 15.32 21.38
C LEU A 47 10.45 16.80 21.12
N SER A 48 10.46 17.25 19.87
CA SER A 48 10.05 18.61 19.49
C SER A 48 8.72 18.58 18.75
N GLU A 49 7.71 19.24 19.32
CA GLU A 49 6.42 19.49 18.68
C GLU A 49 6.65 20.15 17.31
N CYS A 50 6.21 19.49 16.23
CA CYS A 50 6.07 20.11 14.93
C CYS A 50 4.94 21.13 15.00
N ASN A 51 5.19 22.32 15.52
CA ASN A 51 4.15 23.35 15.68
C ASN A 51 3.76 24.08 14.39
N ASP A 52 4.36 23.69 13.26
CA ASP A 52 3.98 24.04 11.88
C ASP A 52 4.64 23.00 10.96
N PRO A 53 4.16 22.72 9.73
CA PRO A 53 4.88 21.85 8.80
C PRO A 53 6.08 22.58 8.16
N PRO A 54 7.33 22.36 8.59
CA PRO A 54 8.48 23.01 7.98
C PRO A 54 9.06 22.05 6.95
N ILE A 55 9.53 22.59 5.84
CA ILE A 55 10.23 21.87 4.76
C ILE A 55 11.56 21.19 5.24
N GLY A 56 11.85 21.18 6.55
CA GLY A 56 13.12 20.73 7.16
C GLY A 56 13.02 19.53 8.11
N ASP A 57 11.88 19.26 8.74
CA ASP A 57 11.84 18.36 9.90
C ASP A 57 11.98 16.88 9.55
N PHE A 58 11.26 16.43 8.52
CA PHE A 58 11.40 15.06 8.04
C PHE A 58 12.77 14.82 7.38
N LYS A 59 13.36 15.83 6.73
CA LYS A 59 14.68 15.72 6.11
C LYS A 59 15.79 15.57 7.15
N ILE A 60 15.70 16.29 8.27
CA ILE A 60 16.63 16.18 9.39
C ILE A 60 16.46 14.81 10.05
N TRP A 61 15.22 14.43 10.36
CA TRP A 61 14.91 13.13 10.95
C TRP A 61 15.36 11.96 10.08
N ALA A 62 15.08 12.01 8.77
CA ALA A 62 15.53 11.02 7.80
C ALA A 62 17.05 10.87 7.84
N LYS A 63 17.82 11.97 7.92
CA LYS A 63 19.29 11.91 8.05
C LYS A 63 19.74 11.29 9.37
N GLU A 64 19.09 11.63 10.48
CA GLU A 64 19.42 11.09 11.79
C GLU A 64 19.17 9.58 11.81
N VAL A 65 18.00 9.12 11.35
CA VAL A 65 17.64 7.70 11.36
C VAL A 65 18.39 6.88 10.31
N ASP A 66 18.66 7.44 9.13
CA ASP A 66 19.45 6.76 8.09
C ASP A 66 20.85 6.39 8.57
N SER A 67 21.44 7.23 9.43
CA SER A 67 22.76 6.98 10.02
C SER A 67 22.79 5.87 11.08
N LEU A 68 21.63 5.44 11.60
CA LEU A 68 21.52 4.44 12.65
C LEU A 68 21.55 3.02 12.09
N SER A 69 22.20 2.11 12.81
CA SER A 69 22.08 0.67 12.57
C SER A 69 20.68 0.15 12.91
N PRO A 70 20.27 -1.03 12.40
CA PRO A 70 18.96 -1.62 12.73
C PRO A 70 18.70 -1.70 14.25
N LYS A 71 19.73 -2.04 15.04
CA LYS A 71 19.63 -2.15 16.49
C LYS A 71 19.42 -0.80 17.17
N GLU A 72 20.16 0.23 16.75
CA GLU A 72 20.00 1.59 17.30
C GLU A 72 18.62 2.17 16.96
N ARG A 73 18.07 1.84 15.80
CA ARG A 73 16.70 2.23 15.43
C ARG A 73 15.64 1.58 16.31
N GLU A 74 15.88 0.36 16.79
CA GLU A 74 14.95 -0.34 17.69
C GLU A 74 14.87 0.31 19.07
N GLU A 75 15.98 0.88 19.53
CA GLU A 75 16.14 1.57 20.82
C GLU A 75 15.56 3.01 20.84
N LEU A 76 15.14 3.53 19.68
CA LEU A 76 14.53 4.86 19.61
C LEU A 76 13.24 4.93 20.44
N PRO A 77 13.01 6.06 21.16
CA PRO A 77 11.75 6.30 21.87
C PRO A 77 10.54 6.09 20.97
N ARG A 78 9.48 5.46 21.47
CA ARG A 78 8.28 5.11 20.70
C ARG A 78 7.14 6.07 20.99
N ASP A 79 6.37 6.40 19.96
CA ASP A 79 5.22 7.30 20.07
C ASP A 79 4.17 6.68 21.02
N SER A 80 3.77 7.45 22.02
CA SER A 80 2.77 7.02 23.01
C SER A 80 1.34 7.17 22.52
N ASP A 81 1.09 7.97 21.47
CA ASP A 81 -0.22 8.12 20.87
C ASP A 81 -0.51 6.97 19.91
N LEU A 82 -1.12 5.90 20.39
CA LEU A 82 -1.43 4.72 19.55
C LEU A 82 -2.74 4.86 18.76
N LYS A 83 -3.45 5.99 18.86
CA LYS A 83 -4.83 6.12 18.39
C LYS A 83 -5.01 7.15 17.26
N SER A 84 -4.31 8.28 17.33
CA SER A 84 -4.58 9.39 16.41
C SER A 84 -3.99 9.14 15.02
N CYS A 85 -4.82 8.89 14.02
CA CYS A 85 -4.30 8.72 12.65
C CYS A 85 -3.65 10.01 12.12
N HIS A 86 -4.16 11.17 12.52
CA HIS A 86 -3.66 12.47 12.13
C HIS A 86 -3.06 13.22 13.32
N THR A 87 -1.78 13.54 13.20
CA THR A 87 -1.06 14.49 14.03
C THR A 87 -0.18 15.31 13.09
N LEU A 88 0.27 16.50 13.50
CA LEU A 88 1.15 17.33 12.67
C LEU A 88 2.41 16.57 12.21
N TRP A 89 2.89 15.60 12.99
CA TRP A 89 4.01 14.74 12.62
C TRP A 89 3.60 13.63 11.63
N ARG A 90 2.51 12.91 11.90
CA ARG A 90 2.04 11.83 11.01
C ARG A 90 1.64 12.37 9.63
N ASP A 91 1.02 13.54 9.60
CA ASP A 91 0.65 14.21 8.34
C ASP A 91 1.87 14.58 7.50
N GLN A 92 3.02 14.88 8.10
CA GLN A 92 4.28 15.07 7.36
C GLN A 92 4.77 13.78 6.73
N ILE A 93 4.68 12.66 7.44
CA ILE A 93 5.03 11.34 6.91
C ILE A 93 4.13 11.00 5.73
N TYR A 94 2.82 11.19 5.86
CA TYR A 94 1.86 10.95 4.77
C TYR A 94 2.16 11.85 3.57
N TYR A 95 2.44 13.13 3.82
CA TYR A 95 2.82 14.04 2.74
C TYR A 95 4.10 13.61 2.03
N MET A 96 5.08 13.02 2.73
CA MET A 96 6.32 12.52 2.13
C MET A 96 6.14 11.24 1.31
N TRP A 97 5.11 10.44 1.60
CA TRP A 97 4.71 9.34 0.72
C TRP A 97 4.30 9.82 -0.69
N ASN A 98 3.94 11.09 -0.88
CA ASN A 98 3.70 11.66 -2.20
C ASN A 98 4.89 11.51 -3.14
N HIS A 99 6.12 11.62 -2.64
CA HIS A 99 7.32 11.47 -3.45
C HIS A 99 7.49 10.04 -3.93
N VAL A 100 7.33 9.08 -3.02
CA VAL A 100 7.39 7.65 -3.36
C VAL A 100 6.31 7.32 -4.39
N PHE A 101 5.06 7.71 -4.15
CA PHE A 101 3.96 7.42 -5.06
C PHE A 101 4.11 8.12 -6.42
N TYR A 102 4.70 9.32 -6.46
CA TYR A 102 5.02 9.99 -7.71
C TYR A 102 6.05 9.21 -8.52
N ASP A 103 7.14 8.77 -7.91
CA ASP A 103 8.20 8.00 -8.58
C ASP A 103 7.67 6.65 -9.08
N VAL A 104 6.91 5.94 -8.24
CA VAL A 104 6.27 4.66 -8.58
C VAL A 104 5.24 4.82 -9.68
N GLY A 105 4.39 5.83 -9.57
CA GLY A 105 3.36 6.12 -10.57
C GLY A 105 3.94 6.49 -11.92
N ASN A 106 5.01 7.29 -11.95
CA ASN A 106 5.71 7.62 -13.20
C ASN A 106 6.41 6.40 -13.81
N TRP A 107 7.02 5.55 -12.98
CA TRP A 107 7.59 4.30 -13.46
C TRP A 107 6.50 3.42 -14.09
N MET A 108 5.37 3.23 -13.41
CA MET A 108 4.23 2.49 -13.94
C MET A 108 3.69 3.07 -15.26
N ALA A 109 3.57 4.40 -15.34
CA ALA A 109 3.11 5.08 -16.54
C ALA A 109 4.07 4.88 -17.71
N ASN A 110 5.37 5.03 -17.48
CA ASN A 110 6.40 4.87 -18.51
C ASN A 110 6.54 3.42 -19.00
N THR A 111 6.42 2.45 -18.09
CA THR A 111 6.62 1.03 -18.43
C THR A 111 5.38 0.40 -19.07
N TYR A 112 4.18 0.80 -18.65
CA TYR A 112 2.94 0.12 -19.03
C TYR A 112 1.91 1.02 -19.72
N GLY A 113 2.22 2.29 -19.98
CA GLY A 113 1.25 3.22 -20.58
C GLY A 113 0.04 3.50 -19.70
N THR A 114 0.17 3.30 -18.38
CA THR A 114 -0.89 3.58 -17.40
C THR A 114 -1.07 5.08 -17.18
N GLY A 115 -2.20 5.47 -16.61
CA GLY A 115 -2.46 6.85 -16.20
C GLY A 115 -1.49 7.34 -15.11
N THR A 116 -1.36 8.66 -14.96
CA THR A 116 -0.59 9.26 -13.85
C THR A 116 -1.30 9.00 -12.52
N PHE A 117 -0.61 8.81 -11.41
CA PHE A 117 -1.28 8.64 -10.10
C PHE A 117 -1.44 9.98 -9.39
N LYS A 118 -2.60 10.19 -8.74
CA LYS A 118 -2.70 11.24 -7.72
C LYS A 118 -1.74 10.87 -6.61
N PRO A 119 -0.88 11.80 -6.17
CA PRO A 119 -0.21 11.64 -4.90
C PRO A 119 -1.28 11.39 -3.82
N PRO A 120 -1.06 10.46 -2.88
CA PRO A 120 -1.98 10.14 -1.80
C PRO A 120 -2.41 11.37 -1.00
N ASN A 121 -1.60 12.44 -1.00
CA ASN A 121 -1.69 13.53 -0.04
C ASN A 121 -1.76 12.93 1.38
N THR A 122 -2.48 13.56 2.31
CA THR A 122 -2.71 13.01 3.64
C THR A 122 -3.84 11.96 3.66
N GLU A 123 -4.27 11.42 2.51
CA GLU A 123 -5.29 10.37 2.49
C GLU A 123 -4.74 9.06 3.07
N VAL A 124 -5.40 8.59 4.12
CA VAL A 124 -5.02 7.38 4.84
C VAL A 124 -6.25 6.52 5.13
N PHE A 125 -6.00 5.22 5.27
CA PHE A 125 -6.98 4.23 5.63
C PHE A 125 -6.49 3.50 6.89
N PRO A 126 -6.99 3.88 8.07
CA PRO A 126 -6.60 3.24 9.31
C PRO A 126 -7.31 1.91 9.50
N ILE A 127 -6.59 0.96 10.09
CA ILE A 127 -7.07 -0.36 10.46
C ILE A 127 -6.88 -0.48 11.96
N GLU A 128 -7.99 -0.49 12.70
CA GLU A 128 -7.99 -0.61 14.16
C GLU A 128 -7.76 -2.05 14.61
N PHE A 129 -7.25 -2.23 15.83
CA PHE A 129 -7.25 -3.54 16.46
C PHE A 129 -8.68 -4.07 16.60
N PRO A 130 -8.91 -5.39 16.43
CA PRO A 130 -10.22 -5.96 16.63
C PRO A 130 -10.63 -5.76 18.09
N LYS A 131 -11.87 -5.33 18.31
CA LYS A 131 -12.42 -5.22 19.66
C LYS A 131 -12.41 -6.61 20.31
N PRO A 132 -11.98 -6.75 21.57
CA PRO A 132 -12.02 -8.02 22.28
C PRO A 132 -13.43 -8.62 22.16
N HIS A 133 -13.55 -9.79 21.54
CA HIS A 133 -14.83 -10.45 21.40
C HIS A 133 -15.34 -10.89 22.78
N GLU A 134 -16.56 -10.49 23.15
CA GLU A 134 -17.23 -10.98 24.36
C GLU A 134 -17.62 -12.47 24.27
N ASN A 135 -17.56 -13.09 23.08
CA ASN A 135 -17.92 -14.49 22.88
C ASN A 135 -16.92 -15.19 21.95
N GLY A 136 -16.32 -16.26 22.45
CA GLY A 136 -15.26 -17.06 21.83
C GLY A 136 -15.69 -17.93 20.63
N ASP A 137 -16.53 -17.41 19.74
CA ASP A 137 -16.67 -18.01 18.41
C ASP A 137 -15.47 -17.58 17.57
N GLY A 138 -14.58 -18.55 17.30
CA GLY A 138 -13.30 -18.36 16.62
C GLY A 138 -13.36 -17.99 15.13
N GLU A 139 -14.49 -17.43 14.67
CA GLU A 139 -14.63 -16.95 13.30
C GLU A 139 -13.94 -15.59 13.17
N LYS A 140 -12.77 -15.58 12.52
CA LYS A 140 -12.01 -14.34 12.24
C LYS A 140 -12.86 -13.43 11.36
N LYS A 141 -13.35 -12.32 11.92
CA LYS A 141 -14.07 -11.29 11.16
C LYS A 141 -13.08 -10.27 10.59
N PRO A 142 -13.34 -9.74 9.37
CA PRO A 142 -12.53 -8.66 8.84
C PRO A 142 -12.72 -7.42 9.74
N VAL A 143 -11.60 -6.80 10.11
CA VAL A 143 -11.61 -5.54 10.88
C VAL A 143 -11.92 -4.34 10.01
N ALA A 144 -11.64 -4.45 8.71
CA ALA A 144 -11.94 -3.43 7.73
C ALA A 144 -12.24 -4.05 6.36
N THR A 145 -13.10 -3.41 5.59
CA THR A 145 -13.41 -3.78 4.21
C THR A 145 -13.43 -2.52 3.37
N LYS A 146 -12.79 -2.55 2.20
CA LYS A 146 -12.72 -1.41 1.28
C LYS A 146 -12.86 -1.88 -0.16
N VAL A 147 -13.72 -1.21 -0.92
CA VAL A 147 -13.85 -1.36 -2.37
C VAL A 147 -13.16 -0.17 -3.04
N TRP A 148 -12.38 -0.42 -4.08
CA TRP A 148 -11.61 0.63 -4.76
C TRP A 148 -12.31 1.09 -6.02
N ASP A 149 -12.78 2.34 -6.05
CA ASP A 149 -13.52 2.88 -7.21
C ASP A 149 -12.61 3.19 -8.41
N THR A 150 -11.30 3.20 -8.21
CA THR A 150 -10.26 3.46 -9.20
C THR A 150 -9.09 2.50 -9.01
N GLU A 151 -8.26 2.36 -10.04
CA GLU A 151 -6.95 1.73 -9.87
C GLU A 151 -6.14 2.53 -8.84
N THR A 152 -5.47 1.83 -7.92
CA THR A 152 -4.96 2.45 -6.70
C THR A 152 -3.60 1.86 -6.31
N LEU A 153 -2.65 2.72 -5.93
CA LEU A 153 -1.47 2.31 -5.20
C LEU A 153 -1.77 2.30 -3.70
N LEU A 154 -1.32 1.27 -2.99
CA LEU A 154 -1.58 1.05 -1.57
C LEU A 154 -0.28 0.64 -0.87
N ALA A 155 0.08 1.29 0.23
CA ALA A 155 1.24 0.90 1.04
C ALA A 155 0.97 1.10 2.53
N PRO A 156 1.58 0.30 3.42
CA PRO A 156 1.47 0.54 4.85
C PRO A 156 2.42 1.68 5.24
N ALA A 157 1.88 2.77 5.75
CA ALA A 157 2.66 3.82 6.42
C ALA A 157 3.03 3.40 7.85
N TYR A 158 2.26 2.49 8.46
CA TYR A 158 2.52 1.96 9.79
C TYR A 158 1.96 0.55 9.96
N LEU A 159 2.69 -0.27 10.71
CA LEU A 159 2.23 -1.54 11.28
C LEU A 159 2.68 -1.59 12.75
N ALA A 160 1.73 -1.86 13.64
CA ALA A 160 2.03 -2.02 15.06
C ALA A 160 2.95 -3.24 15.31
N PRO A 161 3.75 -3.23 16.39
CA PRO A 161 4.65 -4.34 16.70
C PRO A 161 3.90 -5.68 16.77
N GLY A 162 4.42 -6.70 16.07
CA GLY A 162 3.87 -8.05 16.09
C GLY A 162 2.65 -8.23 15.18
N VAL A 163 2.13 -7.17 14.56
CA VAL A 163 0.98 -7.22 13.65
C VAL A 163 1.39 -7.69 12.25
N SER A 164 0.55 -8.55 11.68
CA SER A 164 0.49 -8.87 10.26
C SER A 164 -0.93 -8.61 9.77
N LEU A 165 -1.11 -7.93 8.64
CA LEU A 165 -2.42 -7.77 8.03
C LEU A 165 -2.63 -8.84 6.97
N ARG A 166 -3.52 -9.79 7.26
CA ARG A 166 -3.99 -10.72 6.23
C ARG A 166 -5.01 -10.02 5.36
N VAL A 167 -4.82 -10.12 4.05
CA VAL A 167 -5.71 -9.51 3.06
C VAL A 167 -6.43 -10.60 2.29
N GLU A 168 -7.76 -10.49 2.20
CA GLU A 168 -8.56 -11.27 1.26
C GLU A 168 -9.15 -10.33 0.20
N THR A 169 -9.35 -10.85 -1.00
CA THR A 169 -9.81 -10.10 -2.16
C THR A 169 -10.98 -10.79 -2.84
N PHE A 170 -11.91 -9.99 -3.35
CA PHE A 170 -13.06 -10.45 -4.11
C PHE A 170 -13.17 -9.62 -5.38
N GLU A 171 -13.32 -10.30 -6.52
CA GLU A 171 -13.62 -9.66 -7.79
C GLU A 171 -15.02 -9.02 -7.75
N PRO A 172 -15.28 -7.99 -8.57
CA PRO A 172 -16.58 -7.34 -8.64
C PRO A 172 -17.72 -8.34 -8.87
N GLY A 173 -18.76 -8.31 -8.03
CA GLY A 173 -19.91 -9.20 -8.13
C GLY A 173 -19.71 -10.60 -7.56
N GLN A 174 -18.55 -10.89 -6.95
CA GLN A 174 -18.23 -12.14 -6.27
C GLN A 174 -18.05 -11.97 -4.75
N GLU A 175 -18.70 -10.99 -4.13
CA GLU A 175 -18.46 -10.62 -2.72
C GLU A 175 -18.83 -11.72 -1.70
N ASN A 176 -19.66 -12.68 -2.12
CA ASN A 176 -20.04 -13.87 -1.36
C ASN A 176 -19.37 -15.16 -1.89
N GLY A 177 -18.46 -15.03 -2.84
CA GLY A 177 -17.69 -16.14 -3.40
C GLY A 177 -16.52 -16.57 -2.52
N GLU A 178 -15.67 -17.45 -3.05
CA GLU A 178 -14.45 -17.87 -2.37
C GLU A 178 -13.44 -16.71 -2.36
N PRO A 179 -12.95 -16.27 -1.18
CA PRO A 179 -11.95 -15.21 -1.11
C PRO A 179 -10.64 -15.66 -1.74
N PHE A 180 -10.01 -14.79 -2.52
CA PHE A 180 -8.61 -14.96 -2.89
C PHE A 180 -7.70 -14.26 -1.89
N HIS A 181 -6.67 -14.95 -1.40
CA HIS A 181 -5.66 -14.39 -0.51
C HIS A 181 -4.36 -14.08 -1.27
N PRO A 182 -4.09 -12.82 -1.69
CA PRO A 182 -2.88 -12.49 -2.43
C PRO A 182 -1.63 -12.58 -1.56
N ALA A 183 -1.64 -11.92 -0.42
CA ALA A 183 -0.54 -11.88 0.53
C ALA A 183 -0.95 -11.18 1.82
N ASP A 184 0.02 -11.10 2.73
CA ASP A 184 -0.06 -10.32 3.96
C ASP A 184 0.80 -9.05 3.86
N PHE A 185 0.36 -7.97 4.52
CA PHE A 185 1.29 -6.91 4.92
C PHE A 185 1.88 -7.26 6.29
N ASN A 186 3.10 -7.78 6.27
CA ASN A 186 3.85 -8.11 7.48
C ASN A 186 5.11 -7.24 7.58
N HIS A 187 5.86 -7.39 8.67
CA HIS A 187 7.06 -6.61 8.93
C HIS A 187 8.20 -6.75 7.89
N LYS A 188 8.21 -7.80 7.06
CA LYS A 188 9.15 -7.99 5.93
C LYS A 188 8.63 -7.30 4.67
N ASP A 189 7.33 -7.42 4.41
CA ASP A 189 6.69 -6.89 3.20
C ASP A 189 6.18 -5.46 3.34
N ARG A 190 6.31 -4.84 4.52
CA ARG A 190 5.85 -3.47 4.81
C ARG A 190 6.46 -2.39 3.92
N TYR A 191 7.55 -2.68 3.22
CA TYR A 191 8.22 -1.71 2.34
C TYR A 191 7.77 -1.81 0.87
N ASN A 192 6.79 -2.65 0.58
CA ASN A 192 6.24 -2.82 -0.77
C ASN A 192 5.01 -1.93 -0.96
N VAL A 193 4.85 -1.41 -2.18
CA VAL A 193 3.59 -0.80 -2.64
C VAL A 193 2.82 -1.86 -3.41
N TRP A 194 1.52 -1.93 -3.22
CA TRP A 194 0.62 -2.78 -3.98
C TRP A 194 -0.13 -1.93 -5.00
N TYR A 195 -0.18 -2.38 -6.23
CA TYR A 195 -1.16 -1.93 -7.21
C TYR A 195 -2.43 -2.75 -7.07
N VAL A 196 -3.57 -2.05 -6.98
CA VAL A 196 -4.88 -2.63 -6.77
C VAL A 196 -5.80 -2.21 -7.92
N LYS A 197 -6.41 -3.20 -8.59
CA LYS A 197 -7.34 -2.96 -9.70
C LYS A 197 -8.63 -2.31 -9.20
N LYS A 198 -9.21 -1.45 -10.05
CA LYS A 198 -10.55 -0.90 -9.86
C LYS A 198 -11.60 -2.00 -9.65
N GLY A 199 -12.52 -1.76 -8.71
CA GLY A 199 -13.65 -2.62 -8.38
C GLY A 199 -13.30 -3.75 -7.41
N LEU A 200 -12.02 -3.99 -7.13
CA LEU A 200 -11.61 -5.05 -6.22
C LEU A 200 -12.03 -4.71 -4.79
N GLN A 201 -12.74 -5.64 -4.14
CA GLN A 201 -13.01 -5.55 -2.71
C GLN A 201 -11.87 -6.20 -1.93
N MET A 202 -11.29 -5.46 -0.99
CA MET A 202 -10.28 -5.96 -0.05
C MET A 202 -10.86 -6.05 1.36
N ARG A 203 -10.66 -7.20 2.01
CA ARG A 203 -10.98 -7.44 3.43
C ARG A 203 -9.68 -7.59 4.20
N PHE A 204 -9.56 -6.87 5.31
CA PHE A 204 -8.35 -6.84 6.14
C PHE A 204 -8.62 -7.54 7.47
N TYR A 205 -7.71 -8.40 7.87
CA TYR A 205 -7.72 -9.10 9.15
C TYR A 205 -6.43 -8.79 9.88
N VAL A 206 -6.52 -8.45 11.16
CA VAL A 206 -5.36 -8.23 12.01
C VAL A 206 -4.94 -9.57 12.64
N GLU A 207 -3.74 -10.01 12.31
CA GLU A 207 -3.14 -11.27 12.77
C GLU A 207 -1.74 -11.00 13.34
N GLY A 208 -1.05 -12.07 13.74
CA GLY A 208 0.30 -11.99 14.32
C GLY A 208 0.32 -12.13 15.85
N ASP A 209 1.47 -11.85 16.45
CA ASP A 209 1.74 -11.99 17.88
C ASP A 209 1.64 -10.63 18.55
N TRP A 210 0.40 -10.20 18.77
CA TRP A 210 0.06 -8.93 19.42
C TRP A 210 -0.86 -9.19 20.63
N ASP A 211 -0.79 -8.33 21.63
CA ASP A 211 -1.58 -8.47 22.86
C ASP A 211 -3.05 -8.11 22.59
N GLN A 212 -3.97 -9.05 22.84
CA GLN A 212 -5.41 -8.87 22.63
C GLN A 212 -6.05 -7.76 23.46
N SER A 213 -5.35 -7.27 24.49
CA SER A 213 -5.75 -6.08 25.26
C SER A 213 -5.30 -4.76 24.64
N THR A 214 -4.53 -4.80 23.55
CA THR A 214 -4.06 -3.62 22.81
C THR A 214 -5.24 -2.89 22.16
N ASP A 215 -5.25 -1.58 22.32
CA ASP A 215 -6.26 -0.66 21.77
C ASP A 215 -5.59 0.36 20.85
N GLY A 216 -6.34 0.88 19.88
CA GLY A 216 -5.88 1.86 18.90
C GLY A 216 -5.70 1.28 17.50
N VAL A 217 -4.72 1.81 16.77
CA VAL A 217 -4.50 1.52 15.36
C VAL A 217 -3.51 0.37 15.21
N ALA A 218 -3.93 -0.72 14.55
CA ALA A 218 -3.07 -1.84 14.22
C ALA A 218 -2.20 -1.54 12.99
N ALA A 219 -2.73 -0.76 12.04
CA ALA A 219 -2.02 -0.33 10.85
C ALA A 219 -2.61 0.95 10.26
N VAL A 220 -1.77 1.70 9.54
CA VAL A 220 -2.23 2.81 8.69
C VAL A 220 -1.77 2.57 7.28
N MET A 221 -2.71 2.52 6.34
CA MET A 221 -2.41 2.43 4.92
C MET A 221 -2.47 3.81 4.28
N VAL A 222 -1.46 4.19 3.50
CA VAL A 222 -1.52 5.31 2.57
C VAL A 222 -1.92 4.80 1.19
N TYR A 223 -2.72 5.58 0.46
CA TYR A 223 -3.18 5.15 -0.86
C TYR A 223 -3.33 6.31 -1.84
N GLY A 224 -3.00 6.07 -3.11
CA GLY A 224 -2.99 7.05 -4.18
C GLY A 224 -3.77 6.54 -5.38
N ASN A 225 -4.86 7.22 -5.71
CA ASN A 225 -5.76 6.83 -6.80
C ASN A 225 -5.18 7.25 -8.16
N MET A 226 -5.35 6.41 -9.18
CA MET A 226 -4.93 6.74 -10.54
C MET A 226 -5.78 7.86 -11.16
N LEU A 227 -5.15 8.70 -11.99
CA LEU A 227 -5.74 9.70 -12.87
C LEU A 227 -5.66 9.23 -14.31
N GLY A 228 -6.74 9.42 -15.07
CA GLY A 228 -6.77 9.12 -16.51
C GLY A 228 -7.46 7.80 -16.81
N GLU A 229 -7.29 7.30 -18.04
CA GLU A 229 -7.92 6.06 -18.46
C GLU A 229 -7.26 4.85 -17.78
N PRO A 230 -8.07 3.85 -17.36
CA PRO A 230 -7.58 2.62 -16.75
C PRO A 230 -6.65 1.85 -17.68
N PHE A 231 -5.74 1.08 -17.11
CA PHE A 231 -4.93 0.14 -17.87
C PHE A 231 -5.83 -0.88 -18.61
N LYS A 232 -5.73 -0.93 -19.94
CA LYS A 232 -6.33 -2.01 -20.73
C LYS A 232 -5.34 -3.17 -20.77
N PHE A 233 -5.70 -4.30 -20.16
CA PHE A 233 -4.90 -5.51 -20.27
C PHE A 233 -4.90 -5.96 -21.74
N VAL A 234 -3.72 -6.29 -22.28
CA VAL A 234 -3.54 -6.73 -23.67
C VAL A 234 -4.27 -8.07 -23.95
N ASP A 235 -4.74 -8.77 -22.91
CA ASP A 235 -5.52 -10.01 -23.06
C ASP A 235 -7.04 -9.78 -23.24
N GLU A 236 -7.51 -8.52 -23.27
CA GLU A 236 -8.88 -8.14 -23.67
C GLU A 236 -8.90 -7.50 -25.08
N GLU A 237 -7.95 -7.85 -25.96
CA GLU A 237 -8.29 -7.92 -27.38
C GLU A 237 -9.20 -9.14 -27.55
N SER A 238 -10.48 -8.93 -27.22
CA SER A 238 -11.55 -9.73 -27.77
C SER A 238 -11.29 -9.86 -29.27
N GLU A 239 -11.11 -11.11 -29.70
CA GLU A 239 -11.29 -11.54 -31.07
C GLU A 239 -12.61 -10.95 -31.58
N GLU A 240 -12.57 -9.75 -32.15
CA GLU A 240 -13.52 -9.38 -33.20
C GLU A 240 -13.08 -10.20 -34.42
N SER A 241 -13.43 -11.49 -34.38
CA SER A 241 -13.50 -12.31 -35.57
C SER A 241 -14.60 -11.69 -36.43
N GLU A 242 -14.20 -10.86 -37.40
CA GLU A 242 -14.99 -10.65 -38.60
C GLU A 242 -15.11 -12.01 -39.30
N GLU A 243 -16.11 -12.80 -38.90
CA GLU A 243 -16.65 -13.88 -39.71
C GLU A 243 -17.38 -13.25 -40.90
N ASP A 244 -16.63 -12.93 -41.96
CA ASP A 244 -17.16 -12.89 -43.31
C ASP A 244 -17.51 -14.33 -43.71
N GLU A 245 -18.69 -14.79 -43.32
CA GLU A 245 -19.30 -15.99 -43.91
C GLU A 245 -19.57 -15.73 -45.39
N ASN A 246 -18.66 -16.27 -46.20
CA ASN A 246 -18.87 -16.65 -47.59
C ASN A 246 -20.15 -17.50 -47.70
N GLY A 247 -21.26 -16.86 -48.05
CA GLY A 247 -22.46 -17.54 -48.52
C GLY A 247 -22.28 -18.02 -49.95
N GLU A 248 -21.56 -19.13 -50.15
CA GLU A 248 -21.79 -19.99 -51.31
C GLU A 248 -23.11 -20.74 -51.09
N HIS A 249 -24.12 -20.45 -51.91
CA HIS A 249 -25.20 -21.38 -52.17
C HIS A 249 -25.29 -21.61 -53.68
N GLU A 250 -24.86 -22.81 -54.07
CA GLU A 250 -25.17 -23.43 -55.36
C GLU A 250 -26.69 -23.66 -55.50
N GLU A 251 -27.27 -23.20 -56.62
CA GLU A 251 -28.02 -24.00 -57.60
C GLU A 251 -28.28 -23.19 -58.89
#